data_AF-A0A937X451-F1
#
_entry.id   AF-A0A937X451-F1
#
_cell.length_a   1.000
_cell.length_b   1.000
_cell.length_c   1.000
_cell.angle_alpha   90.00
_cell.angle_beta   90.00
_cell.angle_gamma   90.00
#
_symmetry.space_group_name_H-M   'P 1'
#
loop_
_entity.id
_entity.type
_entity.pdbx_description
1 polymer ?
#
loop_
_entity_poly.entity_id
_entity_poly.type
_entity_poly.pdbx_seq_one_letter_code
_entity_poly.pdbx_strand_id
1 'polypeptide(L)' 'MSEGKAIVLLQLGGPDSPEAIEPFLANLFSDPYTIPLPWWLKPFQPNLARMVARRRAPKVAKLYRHMGGASP' A
#
# COMPACT_ATOMS: atom_id res chain seq x y z
N MET A 1 13.76 -36.12 11.56
CA MET A 1 13.75 -34.65 11.43
C MET A 1 12.37 -34.19 11.88
N SER A 2 12.23 -33.49 12.99
CA SER A 2 10.93 -32.89 13.36
C SER A 2 10.62 -31.77 12.38
N GLU A 3 9.55 -31.89 11.61
CA GLU A 3 9.05 -30.79 10.79
C GLU A 3 8.70 -29.62 11.72
N GLY A 4 9.45 -28.52 11.61
CA GLY A 4 9.16 -27.30 12.37
C GLY A 4 7.83 -26.72 11.89
N LYS A 5 6.92 -26.45 12.83
CA LYS A 5 5.66 -25.75 12.54
C LYS A 5 5.92 -24.25 12.55
N ALA A 6 5.53 -23.56 11.48
CA ALA A 6 5.59 -22.11 11.37
C ALA A 6 4.18 -21.49 11.37
N ILE A 7 4.05 -20.29 11.92
CA ILE A 7 2.84 -19.47 11.88
C ILE A 7 3.15 -18.22 11.07
N VAL A 8 2.33 -17.91 10.07
CA VAL A 8 2.43 -16.69 9.27
C VAL A 8 1.28 -15.76 9.61
N LEU A 9 1.60 -14.56 10.10
CA LEU A 9 0.62 -13.51 10.34
C LEU A 9 0.55 -12.62 9.09
N LEU A 10 -0.62 -12.59 8.45
CA LEU A 10 -0.87 -11.77 7.26
C LEU A 10 -1.58 -10.48 7.68
N GLN A 11 -1.05 -9.34 7.22
CA GLN A 11 -1.63 -8.01 7.38
C GLN A 11 -1.33 -7.19 6.12
N LEU A 12 -2.02 -6.07 5.97
CA LEU A 12 -1.71 -5.10 4.91
C LEU A 12 -0.35 -4.40 5.12
N GLY A 13 0.05 -4.26 6.39
CA GLY A 13 1.19 -3.44 6.80
C GLY A 13 0.86 -1.94 6.78
N GLY A 14 1.91 -1.13 6.93
CA GLY A 14 1.83 0.33 6.87
C GLY A 14 3.21 0.93 6.59
N PRO A 15 3.27 2.20 6.15
CA PRO A 15 4.53 2.89 5.89
C PRO A 15 5.27 3.14 7.21
N ASP A 16 6.52 2.69 7.29
CA ASP A 16 7.43 2.87 8.43
C ASP A 16 8.12 4.25 8.46
N SER A 17 7.89 5.05 7.43
CA SER A 17 8.53 6.33 7.21
C SER A 17 7.69 7.21 6.26
N PRO A 18 7.82 8.55 6.32
CA PRO A 18 7.17 9.44 5.37
C PRO A 18 7.48 9.12 3.89
N GLU A 19 8.68 8.66 3.61
CA GLU A 19 9.16 8.31 2.26
C GLU A 19 8.50 7.02 1.76
N ALA A 20 8.16 6.09 2.66
CA ALA A 20 7.47 4.84 2.33
C ALA A 20 5.99 5.02 1.98
N ILE A 21 5.40 6.19 2.22
CA ILE A 21 3.97 6.45 2.02
C ILE A 21 3.57 6.30 0.55
N GLU A 22 4.29 6.93 -0.39
CA GLU A 22 3.96 6.81 -1.81
C GLU A 22 4.12 5.37 -2.32
N PRO A 23 5.24 4.66 -2.07
CA PRO A 23 5.38 3.24 -2.41
C PRO A 23 4.28 2.36 -1.84
N PHE A 24 3.92 2.54 -0.55
CA PHE A 24 2.84 1.80 0.10
C PHE A 24 1.50 2.00 -0.62
N LEU A 25 1.13 3.26 -0.88
CA LEU A 25 -0.11 3.58 -1.59
C LEU A 25 -0.10 3.05 -3.03
N ALA A 26 1.05 3.09 -3.71
CA ALA A 26 1.17 2.56 -5.07
C ALA A 26 0.92 1.05 -5.10
N ASN A 27 1.44 0.30 -4.14
CA ASN A 27 1.18 -1.13 -4.00
C ASN A 27 -0.31 -1.40 -3.69
N LEU A 28 -0.87 -0.66 -2.73
CA LEU A 28 -2.27 -0.79 -2.33
C LEU A 28 -3.25 -0.54 -3.49
N PHE A 29 -3.03 0.52 -4.28
CA PHE A 29 -3.92 0.83 -5.41
C PHE A 29 -3.66 -0.04 -6.65
N SER A 30 -2.50 -0.71 -6.73
CA SER A 30 -2.19 -1.65 -7.81
C SER A 30 -2.87 -3.00 -7.63
N ASP A 31 -3.34 -3.31 -6.41
CA ASP A 31 -4.02 -4.57 -6.10
C ASP A 31 -5.44 -4.62 -6.70
N PRO A 32 -5.73 -5.54 -7.64
CA PRO A 32 -7.05 -5.70 -8.25
C PRO A 32 -8.13 -6.20 -7.29
N TYR A 33 -7.75 -6.79 -6.15
CA TYR A 33 -8.70 -7.21 -5.11
C TYR A 33 -9.06 -6.07 -4.17
N THR A 34 -8.13 -5.13 -3.94
CA THR A 34 -8.39 -3.91 -3.18
C THR A 34 -9.18 -2.89 -4.01
N ILE A 35 -8.77 -2.64 -5.26
CA ILE A 35 -9.46 -1.74 -6.19
C ILE A 35 -9.90 -2.51 -7.43
N PRO A 36 -11.17 -2.97 -7.47
CA PRO A 36 -11.68 -3.70 -8.62
C PRO A 36 -11.93 -2.73 -9.77
N LEU A 37 -11.19 -2.91 -10.86
CA LEU A 37 -11.44 -2.22 -12.13
C LEU A 37 -12.12 -3.16 -13.13
N PRO A 38 -12.95 -2.62 -14.05
CA PRO A 38 -13.43 -3.36 -15.21
C PRO A 38 -12.27 -4.02 -15.98
N TRP A 39 -12.53 -5.19 -16.57
CA TRP A 39 -11.49 -6.00 -17.23
C TRP A 39 -10.68 -5.23 -18.29
N TRP A 40 -11.34 -4.32 -19.02
CA TRP A 40 -10.74 -3.47 -20.05
C TRP A 40 -9.86 -2.34 -19.49
N LEU A 41 -10.02 -1.98 -18.21
CA LEU A 41 -9.18 -1.00 -17.51
C LEU A 41 -8.02 -1.63 -16.72
N LYS A 42 -8.08 -2.94 -16.42
CA LYS A 42 -7.03 -3.64 -15.64
C LYS A 42 -5.60 -3.43 -16.16
N PRO A 43 -5.32 -3.43 -17.48
CA PRO A 43 -3.96 -3.19 -17.98
C PRO A 43 -3.39 -1.83 -17.57
N PHE A 44 -4.24 -0.84 -17.31
CA PHE A 44 -3.85 0.51 -16.91
C PHE A 44 -3.76 0.68 -15.39
N GLN A 45 -4.16 -0.32 -14.60
CA GLN A 45 -4.22 -0.24 -13.14
C GLN A 45 -2.90 0.18 -12.49
N PRO A 46 -1.71 -0.35 -12.87
CA PRO A 46 -0.45 0.05 -12.23
C PRO A 46 -0.07 1.51 -12.48
N ASN A 47 -0.39 2.03 -13.68
CA ASN A 47 -0.14 3.44 -14.01
C ASN A 47 -1.12 4.36 -13.27
N LEU A 48 -2.40 3.97 -13.19
CA LEU A 48 -3.40 4.67 -12.40
C LEU A 48 -3.01 4.69 -10.91
N ALA A 49 -2.58 3.55 -10.37
CA ALA A 49 -2.13 3.41 -8.99
C ALA A 49 -0.98 4.36 -8.67
N ARG A 50 0.07 4.42 -9.51
CA ARG A 50 1.18 5.37 -9.35
C ARG A 50 0.70 6.83 -9.40
N MET A 51 -0.19 7.18 -10.32
CA MET A 51 -0.74 8.53 -10.41
C MET A 51 -1.56 8.91 -9.17
N VAL A 52 -2.42 8.01 -8.68
CA VAL A 52 -3.24 8.23 -7.50
C VAL A 52 -2.38 8.30 -6.24
N ALA A 53 -1.38 7.41 -6.11
CA ALA A 53 -0.43 7.40 -5.01
C ALA A 53 0.33 8.73 -4.90
N ARG A 54 0.92 9.21 -6.00
CA ARG A 54 1.59 10.53 -6.06
C ARG A 54 0.71 11.68 -5.62
N ARG A 55 -0.55 11.70 -6.08
CA ARG A 55 -1.52 12.74 -5.71
C ARG A 55 -1.95 12.66 -4.24
N ARG A 56 -2.06 11.45 -3.68
CA ARG A 56 -2.55 11.24 -2.31
C ARG A 56 -1.44 11.29 -1.25
N ALA A 57 -0.20 10.96 -1.61
CA ALA A 57 0.92 10.88 -0.68
C ALA A 57 1.11 12.15 0.17
N PRO A 58 1.01 13.40 -0.35
CA PRO A 58 1.16 14.59 0.48
C PRO A 58 0.06 14.74 1.54
N LYS A 59 -1.18 14.35 1.21
CA LYS A 59 -2.31 14.38 2.16
C LYS A 59 -2.12 13.30 3.24
N VAL A 60 -1.74 12.10 2.83
CA VAL A 60 -1.53 10.96 3.75
C VAL A 60 -0.33 11.21 4.67
N ALA A 61 0.75 11.81 4.15
CA ALA A 61 1.92 12.21 4.95
C ALA A 61 1.56 13.20 6.07
N LYS A 62 0.64 14.15 5.81
CA LYS A 62 0.14 15.04 6.88
C LYS A 62 -0.57 14.24 7.98
N LEU A 63 -1.39 13.26 7.62
CA LEU A 63 -2.08 12.41 8.59
C LEU A 63 -1.11 11.58 9.41
N TYR A 64 -0.14 10.92 8.78
CA TYR A 64 0.89 10.15 9.51
C TYR A 64 1.71 11.03 10.43
N ARG A 65 2.08 12.26 10.02
CA ARG A 65 2.77 13.22 10.90
C ARG A 65 1.98 13.54 12.17
N HIS A 66 0.66 13.65 12.11
CA HIS A 66 -0.17 13.83 13.30
C HIS A 66 -0.20 12.61 14.22
N MET A 67 0.19 11.42 13.73
CA MET A 67 0.21 10.15 14.47
C MET A 67 1.63 9.69 14.86
N GLY A 68 2.65 10.55 14.74
CA GLY A 68 4.05 10.21 15.07
C GLY A 68 4.94 9.89 13.87
N GLY A 69 4.42 9.98 12.64
CA GLY A 69 5.20 9.98 11.40
C GLY A 69 5.27 8.65 10.64
N ALA A 70 4.88 7.55 11.28
CA ALA A 70 4.97 6.20 10.73
C ALA A 70 3.90 5.27 11.31
N SER A 71 3.70 4.11 10.67
CA SER A 71 3.04 2.97 11.30
C SER A 71 3.94 2.39 12.40
N PRO A 72 3.39 2.05 13.59
CA PRO A 72 4.13 1.41 14.67
C PRO A 72 4.69 0.03 14.31
#